data_AF-A0A820EUL1-F1
#
_entry.id   AF-A0A820EUL1-F1
#
_cell.length_a   1.000
_cell.length_b   1.000
_cell.length_c   1.000
_cell.angle_alpha   90.00
_cell.angle_beta   90.00
_cell.angle_gamma   90.00
#
_symmetry.space_group_name_H-M   'P 1'
#
loop_
_entity.id
_entity.type
_entity.pdbx_description
1 polymer ?
#
loop_
_entity_poly.entity_id
_entity_poly.type
_entity_poly.pdbx_seq_one_letter_code
_entity_poly.pdbx_strand_id
1 'polypeptide(L)'
;MSTNIIDTQFTPKMDSKSYTNILEPHIPVTNNAYSTDIVNIIFIKLIYFIKLIFNLFFQRKFILHRLTGLSYLLQYAYAFYLYFKDYESFKTSFVTWSLPLTGVLQSLTAIYTFTFLSRTKRDAGYYSDRGTLSYPFIIENSFFALILLFAWLYYSDKFYSLFSSSIIIDNLFVFLPFILRQLWPKTSFRDSIYNSEKTKTNRNRKFFFIVTLMTKFFYVWAKHYIGYFLNYVRFFNRADSEQTYHIHLLLVFSAFATTISIFLHTLKFKGYLGPKLSFMIYMVSYLATFYSFIQIRSIFIINIDLTIYVFIGLVLNFTKYQHAYQIILMILFNSYKYNMLSSDISKYLFLPKVGIQPTY
;
A
#
# COMPACT_ATOMS: atom_id res chain seq x y z
N MET A 1 35.82 25.52 -10.36
CA MET A 1 35.43 24.14 -10.73
C MET A 1 36.00 23.20 -9.67
N SER A 2 35.21 22.84 -8.65
CA SER A 2 35.63 21.87 -7.63
C SER A 2 35.09 20.49 -7.98
N THR A 3 35.99 19.58 -8.31
CA THR A 3 35.70 18.17 -8.52
C THR A 3 35.51 17.51 -7.15
N ASN A 4 34.26 17.43 -6.70
CA ASN A 4 33.90 16.57 -5.57
C ASN A 4 34.07 15.12 -6.01
N ILE A 5 35.18 14.51 -5.58
CA ILE A 5 35.41 13.07 -5.60
C ILE A 5 34.39 12.47 -4.62
N ILE A 6 33.29 11.95 -5.17
CA ILE A 6 32.32 11.19 -4.39
C ILE A 6 32.98 9.85 -4.08
N ASP A 7 33.32 9.64 -2.80
CA ASP A 7 33.79 8.37 -2.25
C ASP A 7 32.81 7.24 -2.57
N THR A 8 33.07 6.51 -3.65
CA THR A 8 32.30 5.33 -4.07
C THR A 8 32.66 4.06 -3.28
N GLN A 9 33.45 4.15 -2.20
CA GLN A 9 34.04 2.96 -1.57
C GLN A 9 33.34 2.44 -0.30
N PHE A 10 32.24 3.04 0.16
CA PHE A 10 31.46 2.48 1.28
C PHE A 10 30.23 1.69 0.81
N THR A 11 30.43 0.65 0.01
CA THR A 11 29.47 -0.46 -0.03
C THR A 11 29.83 -1.42 1.10
N PRO A 12 29.11 -1.44 2.23
CA PRO A 12 29.35 -2.45 3.25
C PRO A 12 29.17 -3.83 2.61
N LYS A 13 30.26 -4.61 2.52
CA LYS A 13 30.19 -6.05 2.27
C LYS A 13 29.51 -6.65 3.50
N MET A 14 28.19 -6.74 3.48
CA MET A 14 27.45 -7.56 4.45
C MET A 14 27.79 -9.01 4.15
N ASP A 15 28.61 -9.60 5.01
CA ASP A 15 28.95 -11.01 4.93
C ASP A 15 27.71 -11.82 5.34
N SER A 16 26.90 -12.23 4.37
CA SER A 16 25.66 -12.99 4.58
C SER A 16 25.91 -14.32 5.31
N LYS A 17 27.17 -14.76 5.44
CA LYS A 17 27.58 -15.94 6.19
C LYS A 17 27.43 -15.80 7.71
N SER A 18 27.39 -14.57 8.26
CA SER A 18 27.34 -14.39 9.72
C SER A 18 25.98 -14.74 10.35
N TYR A 19 24.90 -14.80 9.57
CA TYR A 19 23.57 -15.12 10.09
C TYR A 19 23.12 -16.56 9.83
N THR A 20 23.66 -17.23 8.81
CA THR A 20 23.31 -18.63 8.50
C THR A 20 24.00 -19.63 9.41
N ASN A 21 25.19 -19.33 9.93
CA ASN A 21 25.94 -20.26 10.79
C ASN A 21 25.46 -20.29 12.25
N ILE A 22 24.46 -19.50 12.63
CA ILE A 22 23.88 -19.47 13.98
C ILE A 22 22.59 -20.33 14.04
N LEU A 23 22.12 -20.87 12.92
CA LEU A 23 20.73 -21.33 12.77
C LEU A 23 20.45 -22.82 13.02
N GLU A 24 21.44 -23.66 13.32
CA GLU A 24 21.19 -25.06 13.67
C GLU A 24 21.90 -25.45 14.97
N PRO A 25 21.20 -25.42 16.12
CA PRO A 25 21.69 -26.14 17.28
C PRO A 25 21.70 -27.64 16.95
N HIS A 26 22.88 -28.26 16.95
CA HIS A 26 23.01 -29.72 16.94
C HIS A 26 22.40 -30.27 18.23
N ILE A 27 21.11 -30.62 18.18
CA ILE A 27 20.43 -31.31 19.28
C ILE A 27 20.58 -32.82 19.03
N PRO A 28 21.32 -33.57 19.88
CA PRO A 28 21.44 -35.01 19.73
C PRO A 28 20.07 -35.68 19.93
N VAL A 29 19.69 -36.53 18.98
CA VAL A 29 18.42 -37.26 19.00
C VAL A 29 18.59 -38.50 19.90
N THR A 30 18.00 -38.50 21.09
CA THR A 30 17.88 -39.68 21.96
C THR A 30 16.42 -40.16 21.97
N ASN A 31 16.21 -41.46 21.74
CA ASN A 31 14.92 -42.02 21.34
C ASN A 31 13.84 -42.17 22.44
N ASN A 32 13.99 -41.58 23.65
CA ASN A 32 13.11 -41.92 24.79
C ASN A 32 12.50 -40.73 25.58
N ALA A 33 12.34 -39.53 25.00
CA ALA A 33 11.80 -38.36 25.72
C ALA A 33 10.79 -37.48 24.93
N TYR A 34 9.92 -38.10 24.12
CA TYR A 34 9.13 -37.39 23.10
C TYR A 34 8.19 -36.27 23.59
N SER A 35 7.67 -36.28 24.83
CA SER A 35 6.71 -35.23 25.27
C SER A 35 7.41 -34.02 25.92
N THR A 36 8.39 -34.26 26.79
CA THR A 36 9.21 -33.19 27.41
C THR A 36 10.03 -32.45 26.37
N ASP A 37 10.45 -33.14 25.30
CA ASP A 37 11.22 -32.53 24.22
C ASP A 37 10.38 -31.56 23.37
N ILE A 38 9.11 -31.87 23.10
CA ILE A 38 8.24 -30.98 22.31
C ILE A 38 7.96 -29.67 23.06
N VAL A 39 7.64 -29.75 24.36
CA VAL A 39 7.39 -28.54 25.18
C VAL A 39 8.66 -27.68 25.26
N ASN A 40 9.82 -28.30 25.46
CA ASN A 40 11.10 -27.59 25.46
C ASN A 40 11.41 -26.94 24.11
N ILE A 41 11.15 -27.62 22.99
CA ILE A 41 11.34 -27.07 21.64
C ILE A 41 10.42 -25.85 21.42
N ILE A 42 9.14 -25.94 21.81
CA ILE A 42 8.19 -24.83 21.68
C ILE A 42 8.64 -23.64 22.54
N PHE A 43 9.06 -23.91 23.78
CA PHE A 43 9.52 -22.88 24.71
C PHE A 43 10.80 -22.18 24.20
N ILE A 44 11.79 -22.93 23.73
CA ILE A 44 13.02 -22.39 23.13
C ILE A 44 12.69 -21.52 21.91
N LYS A 45 11.82 -22.00 21.02
CA LYS A 45 11.37 -21.22 19.85
C LYS A 45 10.63 -19.94 20.25
N LEU A 46 9.81 -20.00 21.29
CA LEU A 46 9.11 -18.83 21.82
C LEU A 46 10.08 -17.79 22.39
N ILE A 47 11.05 -18.21 23.22
CA ILE A 47 12.10 -17.31 23.73
C ILE A 47 12.89 -16.68 22.59
N TYR A 48 13.30 -17.48 21.61
CA TYR A 48 14.01 -16.99 20.44
C TYR A 48 13.20 -15.96 19.67
N PHE A 49 11.90 -16.22 19.47
CA PHE A 49 10.98 -15.29 18.82
C PHE A 49 10.84 -13.97 19.60
N ILE A 50 10.70 -14.02 20.92
CA ILE A 50 10.66 -12.82 21.78
C ILE A 50 11.96 -12.03 21.66
N LYS A 51 13.12 -12.70 21.72
CA LYS A 51 14.43 -12.08 21.56
C LYS A 51 14.59 -11.44 20.17
N LEU A 52 14.08 -12.09 19.13
CA LEU A 52 14.07 -11.57 17.77
C LEU A 52 13.21 -10.30 17.67
N ILE A 53 11.99 -10.30 18.22
CA ILE A 53 11.12 -9.11 18.29
C ILE A 53 11.82 -7.98 19.03
N PHE A 54 12.40 -8.26 20.19
CA PHE A 54 13.09 -7.25 20.98
C PHE A 54 14.24 -6.62 20.19
N ASN A 55 15.08 -7.44 19.56
CA ASN A 55 16.17 -6.97 18.70
C ASN A 55 15.67 -6.22 17.45
N LEU A 56 14.51 -6.59 16.93
CA LEU A 56 13.97 -5.96 15.73
C LEU A 56 13.41 -4.57 16.02
N PHE A 57 12.78 -4.35 17.17
CA PHE A 57 12.06 -3.11 17.45
C PHE A 57 12.73 -2.19 18.48
N PHE A 58 13.51 -2.72 19.42
CA PHE A 58 14.02 -1.96 20.58
C PHE A 58 15.53 -1.64 20.51
N GLN A 59 16.14 -1.77 19.33
CA GLN A 59 17.51 -1.28 19.13
C GLN A 59 17.55 0.25 19.08
N ARG A 60 18.54 0.85 19.75
CA ARG A 60 18.75 2.32 19.79
C ARG A 60 18.82 2.95 18.39
N LYS A 61 19.46 2.27 17.44
CA LYS A 61 19.57 2.75 16.06
C LYS A 61 18.21 2.70 15.37
N PHE A 62 17.74 3.89 14.99
CA PHE A 62 16.45 4.10 14.31
C PHE A 62 15.24 3.74 15.17
N ILE A 63 15.34 3.95 16.49
CA ILE A 63 14.30 3.57 17.45
C ILE A 63 12.93 4.18 17.11
N LEU A 64 12.87 5.45 16.70
CA LEU A 64 11.61 6.10 16.35
C LEU A 64 10.91 5.38 15.19
N HIS A 65 11.61 5.17 14.07
CA HIS A 65 11.06 4.45 12.91
C HIS A 65 10.61 3.03 13.27
N ARG A 66 11.39 2.32 14.11
CA ARG A 66 11.05 0.96 14.57
C ARG A 66 9.80 0.95 15.45
N LEU A 67 9.68 1.86 16.40
CA LEU A 67 8.52 1.95 17.30
C LEU A 67 7.26 2.36 16.53
N THR A 68 7.35 3.30 15.58
CA THR A 68 6.23 3.63 14.70
C THR A 68 5.81 2.44 13.84
N GLY A 69 6.78 1.68 13.30
CA GLY A 69 6.49 0.44 12.58
C GLY A 69 5.85 -0.65 13.45
N LEU A 70 6.28 -0.81 14.70
CA LEU A 70 5.64 -1.73 15.66
C LEU A 70 4.21 -1.30 15.96
N SER A 71 3.99 -0.01 16.23
CA SER A 71 2.66 0.55 16.45
C SER A 71 1.74 0.30 15.26
N TYR A 72 2.24 0.48 14.04
CA TYR A 72 1.50 0.17 12.81
C TYR A 72 1.08 -1.31 12.74
N LEU A 73 2.00 -2.24 13.03
CA LEU A 73 1.70 -3.68 13.00
C LEU A 73 0.65 -4.08 14.04
N LEU A 74 0.72 -3.51 15.25
CA LEU A 74 -0.27 -3.75 16.30
C LEU A 74 -1.65 -3.19 15.92
N GLN A 75 -1.69 -1.96 15.39
CA GLN A 75 -2.92 -1.35 14.87
C GLN A 75 -3.50 -2.15 13.70
N TYR A 76 -2.66 -2.65 12.80
CA TYR A 76 -3.10 -3.47 11.68
C TYR A 76 -3.72 -4.79 12.17
N ALA A 77 -3.06 -5.49 13.09
CA ALA A 77 -3.58 -6.72 13.67
C ALA A 77 -4.91 -6.48 14.39
N TYR A 78 -5.02 -5.37 15.14
CA TYR A 78 -6.27 -4.99 15.81
C TYR A 78 -7.39 -4.62 14.83
N ALA A 79 -7.09 -3.87 13.77
CA ALA A 79 -8.04 -3.55 12.71
C ALA A 79 -8.55 -4.81 12.01
N PHE A 80 -7.64 -5.73 11.68
CA PHE A 80 -7.98 -7.01 11.07
C PHE A 80 -8.86 -7.86 12.00
N TYR A 81 -8.50 -7.96 13.28
CA TYR A 81 -9.30 -8.65 14.29
C TYR A 81 -10.71 -8.07 14.39
N LEU A 82 -10.83 -6.75 14.58
CA LEU A 82 -12.14 -6.09 14.69
C LEU A 82 -12.96 -6.28 13.41
N TYR A 83 -12.36 -6.11 12.22
CA TYR A 83 -13.06 -6.27 10.95
C TYR A 83 -13.76 -7.63 10.83
N PHE A 84 -13.07 -8.72 11.20
CA PHE A 84 -13.63 -10.08 11.10
C PHE A 84 -14.48 -10.49 12.31
N LYS A 85 -14.25 -9.92 13.50
CA LYS A 85 -14.93 -10.35 14.72
C LYS A 85 -16.14 -9.48 15.09
N ASP A 86 -16.02 -8.17 14.91
CA ASP A 86 -17.03 -7.17 15.28
C ASP A 86 -16.89 -5.92 14.39
N TYR A 87 -17.54 -5.99 13.23
CA TYR A 87 -17.45 -4.94 12.21
C TYR A 87 -18.09 -3.61 12.65
N GLU A 88 -19.11 -3.63 13.51
CA GLU A 88 -19.72 -2.41 14.03
C GLU A 88 -18.74 -1.67 14.95
N SER A 89 -18.04 -2.39 15.83
CA SER A 89 -16.94 -1.84 16.59
C SER A 89 -15.79 -1.38 15.69
N PHE A 90 -15.49 -2.08 14.59
CA PHE A 90 -14.48 -1.64 13.62
C PHE A 90 -14.81 -0.24 13.06
N LYS A 91 -16.03 -0.02 12.55
CA LYS A 91 -16.42 1.27 11.91
C LYS A 91 -16.26 2.48 12.83
N THR A 92 -16.55 2.30 14.12
CA THR A 92 -16.53 3.38 15.11
C THR A 92 -15.19 3.47 15.86
N SER A 93 -14.36 2.43 15.79
CA SER A 93 -13.06 2.37 16.45
C SER A 93 -12.09 3.42 15.92
N PHE A 94 -11.25 3.93 16.82
CA PHE A 94 -10.16 4.84 16.47
C PHE A 94 -9.16 4.23 15.50
N VAL A 95 -9.11 2.89 15.37
CA VAL A 95 -8.18 2.20 14.47
C VAL A 95 -8.42 2.56 13.00
N THR A 96 -9.64 2.95 12.64
CA THR A 96 -10.01 3.31 11.25
C THR A 96 -9.25 4.51 10.71
N TRP A 97 -8.97 5.52 11.55
CA TRP A 97 -8.19 6.69 11.13
C TRP A 97 -6.76 6.65 11.66
N SER A 98 -6.52 6.03 12.82
CA SER A 98 -5.17 5.98 13.40
C SER A 98 -4.23 5.03 12.66
N LEU A 99 -4.71 3.88 12.15
CA LEU A 99 -3.89 2.96 11.35
C LEU A 99 -3.27 3.64 10.11
N PRO A 100 -4.05 4.24 9.20
CA PRO A 100 -3.47 4.88 8.03
C PRO A 100 -2.63 6.11 8.40
N LEU A 101 -2.98 6.85 9.46
CA LEU A 101 -2.17 7.97 9.95
C LEU A 101 -0.80 7.51 10.44
N THR A 102 -0.74 6.42 11.23
CA THR A 102 0.52 5.79 11.63
C THR A 102 1.32 5.33 10.42
N GLY A 103 0.67 4.90 9.34
CA GLY A 103 1.33 4.59 8.07
C GLY A 103 2.03 5.80 7.45
N VAL A 104 1.38 6.96 7.44
CA VAL A 104 1.99 8.23 7.02
C VAL A 104 3.16 8.59 7.92
N LEU A 105 2.99 8.56 9.25
CA LEU A 105 4.07 8.84 10.20
C LEU A 105 5.24 7.87 10.05
N GLN A 106 5.00 6.60 9.80
CA GLN A 106 6.05 5.61 9.53
C GLN A 106 6.82 5.97 8.27
N SER A 107 6.13 6.37 7.20
CA SER A 107 6.78 6.78 5.96
C SER A 107 7.63 8.04 6.14
N LEU A 108 7.15 9.03 6.91
CA LEU A 108 7.90 10.25 7.21
C LEU A 108 9.13 9.94 8.06
N THR A 109 8.99 9.16 9.13
CA THR A 109 10.14 8.73 9.95
C THR A 109 11.16 7.93 9.12
N ALA A 110 10.72 7.13 8.15
CA ALA A 110 11.60 6.43 7.21
C ALA A 110 12.40 7.40 6.33
N ILE A 111 11.77 8.47 5.82
CA ILE A 111 12.43 9.52 5.01
C ILE A 111 13.57 10.19 5.80
N TYR A 112 13.34 10.50 7.08
CA TYR A 112 14.37 11.08 7.96
C TYR A 112 15.45 10.07 8.36
N THR A 113 15.10 8.80 8.46
CA THR A 113 15.99 7.73 8.94
C THR A 113 16.94 7.22 7.85
N PHE A 114 16.45 7.05 6.63
CA PHE A 114 17.17 6.36 5.56
C PHE A 114 17.81 7.31 4.54
N THR A 115 18.27 8.48 5.00
CA THR A 115 18.91 9.51 4.16
C THR A 115 20.23 9.07 3.52
N PHE A 116 20.84 7.99 4.02
CA PHE A 116 22.06 7.37 3.49
C PHE A 116 21.84 6.54 2.21
N LEU A 117 20.58 6.30 1.81
CA LEU A 117 20.29 5.57 0.57
C LEU A 117 20.55 6.44 -0.67
N SER A 118 20.85 5.79 -1.80
CA SER A 118 21.11 6.49 -3.06
C SER A 118 19.88 7.31 -3.49
N ARG A 119 20.11 8.62 -3.70
CA ARG A 119 19.11 9.58 -4.21
C ARG A 119 18.99 9.59 -5.73
N THR A 120 20.02 9.11 -6.43
CA THR A 120 20.09 9.10 -7.90
C THR A 120 19.51 7.83 -8.51
N LYS A 121 19.33 6.79 -7.71
CA LYS A 121 18.77 5.50 -8.15
C LYS A 121 17.29 5.64 -8.49
N ARG A 122 16.95 5.42 -9.77
CA ARG A 122 15.57 5.52 -10.30
C ARG A 122 14.76 4.24 -10.16
N ASP A 123 15.41 3.07 -10.07
CA ASP A 123 14.71 1.83 -9.75
C ASP A 123 14.36 1.78 -8.26
N ALA A 124 13.24 1.14 -7.92
CA ALA A 124 12.79 1.06 -6.53
C ALA A 124 13.75 0.21 -5.66
N GLY A 125 14.56 -0.67 -6.26
CA GLY A 125 15.33 -1.69 -5.56
C GLY A 125 14.49 -2.78 -4.86
N TYR A 126 13.17 -2.60 -4.79
CA TYR A 126 12.26 -3.56 -4.20
C TYR A 126 12.27 -4.89 -4.96
N TYR A 127 12.07 -4.85 -6.27
CA TYR A 127 11.99 -5.98 -7.21
C TYR A 127 13.37 -6.59 -7.56
N SER A 128 14.18 -6.89 -6.56
CA SER A 128 15.51 -7.46 -6.75
C SER A 128 15.90 -8.36 -5.58
N ASP A 129 16.80 -9.32 -5.80
CA ASP A 129 17.36 -10.14 -4.73
C ASP A 129 18.62 -9.54 -4.11
N ARG A 130 19.33 -8.64 -4.82
CA ARG A 130 20.55 -7.98 -4.32
C ARG A 130 20.41 -6.48 -4.10
N GLY A 131 19.34 -5.85 -4.58
CA GLY A 131 19.19 -4.40 -4.50
C GLY A 131 18.65 -3.91 -3.17
N THR A 132 19.26 -2.84 -2.69
CA THR A 132 18.73 -1.98 -1.62
C THR A 132 17.62 -1.07 -2.14
N LEU A 133 16.69 -0.66 -1.27
CA LEU A 133 15.70 0.37 -1.61
C LEU A 133 16.40 1.66 -2.06
N SER A 134 15.79 2.35 -3.01
CA SER A 134 16.21 3.71 -3.37
C SER A 134 15.54 4.73 -2.46
N TYR A 135 16.22 5.85 -2.20
CA TYR A 135 15.64 6.94 -1.41
C TYR A 135 14.36 7.53 -2.05
N PRO A 136 14.30 7.71 -3.39
CA PRO A 136 13.06 8.10 -4.07
C PRO A 136 11.88 7.16 -3.81
N PHE A 137 12.11 5.85 -3.68
CA PHE A 137 11.04 4.89 -3.38
C PHE A 137 10.45 5.10 -1.98
N ILE A 138 11.29 5.42 -0.99
CA ILE A 138 10.83 5.70 0.37
C ILE A 138 9.96 6.96 0.40
N ILE A 139 10.38 8.01 -0.32
CA ILE A 139 9.57 9.22 -0.46
C ILE A 139 8.28 8.90 -1.21
N GLU A 140 8.34 8.17 -2.32
CA GLU A 140 7.15 7.74 -3.07
C GLU A 140 6.17 6.94 -2.20
N ASN A 141 6.64 6.13 -1.26
CA ASN A 141 5.76 5.41 -0.36
C ASN A 141 4.95 6.32 0.58
N SER A 142 5.46 7.50 0.94
CA SER A 142 4.68 8.45 1.76
C SER A 142 3.45 8.96 1.02
N PHE A 143 3.53 9.09 -0.31
CA PHE A 143 2.37 9.38 -1.12
C PHE A 143 1.33 8.26 -1.08
N PHE A 144 1.76 6.99 -1.18
CA PHE A 144 0.82 5.87 -1.09
C PHE A 144 0.17 5.77 0.28
N ALA A 145 0.94 5.99 1.35
CA ALA A 145 0.39 6.06 2.70
C ALA A 145 -0.61 7.21 2.86
N LEU A 146 -0.35 8.36 2.23
CA LEU A 146 -1.24 9.52 2.25
C LEU A 146 -2.54 9.26 1.49
N ILE A 147 -2.48 8.68 0.29
CA ILE A 147 -3.70 8.28 -0.45
C ILE A 147 -4.51 7.29 0.36
N LEU A 148 -3.85 6.32 0.99
CA LEU A 148 -4.55 5.34 1.82
C LEU A 148 -5.27 6.05 2.99
N LEU A 149 -4.61 6.98 3.67
CA LEU A 149 -5.24 7.82 4.68
C LEU A 149 -6.46 8.57 4.14
N PHE A 150 -6.35 9.16 2.96
CA PHE A 150 -7.47 9.84 2.34
C PHE A 150 -8.64 8.90 2.07
N ALA A 151 -8.38 7.71 1.53
CA ALA A 151 -9.42 6.72 1.27
C ALA A 151 -10.12 6.26 2.57
N TRP A 152 -9.37 5.96 3.62
CA TRP A 152 -9.95 5.57 4.92
C TRP A 152 -10.79 6.68 5.55
N LEU A 153 -10.31 7.92 5.52
CA LEU A 153 -11.08 9.05 6.06
C LEU A 153 -12.34 9.30 5.23
N TYR A 154 -12.25 9.22 3.89
CA TYR A 154 -13.37 9.50 2.99
C TYR A 154 -14.50 8.47 3.09
N TYR A 155 -14.15 7.21 3.37
CA TYR A 155 -15.09 6.12 3.59
C TYR A 155 -15.62 6.02 5.03
N SER A 156 -15.06 6.80 5.95
CA SER A 156 -15.59 6.87 7.32
C SER A 156 -16.75 7.86 7.39
N ASP A 157 -17.94 7.38 7.77
CA ASP A 157 -19.13 8.23 7.95
C ASP A 157 -18.88 9.40 8.92
N LYS A 158 -18.03 9.17 9.94
CA LYS A 158 -17.63 10.19 10.92
C LYS A 158 -16.98 11.43 10.27
N PHE A 159 -16.16 11.23 9.25
CA PHE A 159 -15.40 12.31 8.60
C PHE A 159 -16.03 12.74 7.27
N TYR A 160 -16.79 11.87 6.62
CA TYR A 160 -17.39 12.14 5.32
C TYR A 160 -18.32 13.36 5.33
N SER A 161 -19.12 13.54 6.39
CA SER A 161 -20.00 14.72 6.53
C SER A 161 -19.21 16.03 6.47
N LEU A 162 -18.07 16.10 7.18
CA LEU A 162 -17.17 17.25 7.15
C LEU A 162 -16.62 17.49 5.73
N PHE A 163 -16.23 16.44 5.01
CA PHE A 163 -15.66 16.60 3.66
C PHE A 163 -16.71 17.00 2.63
N SER A 164 -17.89 16.39 2.67
CA SER A 164 -19.00 16.70 1.78
C SER A 164 -19.57 18.12 1.96
N SER A 165 -19.32 18.76 3.11
CA SER A 165 -19.74 20.13 3.39
C SER A 165 -19.00 21.18 2.56
N SER A 166 -17.83 20.84 2.00
CA SER A 166 -17.00 21.75 1.22
C SER A 166 -16.60 21.12 -0.11
N ILE A 167 -17.06 21.73 -1.21
CA ILE A 167 -16.70 21.32 -2.57
C ILE A 167 -15.18 21.24 -2.79
N ILE A 168 -14.41 22.12 -2.14
CA ILE A 168 -12.95 22.15 -2.25
C ILE A 168 -12.35 20.90 -1.59
N ILE A 169 -12.80 20.57 -0.39
CA ILE A 169 -12.30 19.40 0.35
C ILE A 169 -12.73 18.12 -0.36
N ASP A 170 -13.99 18.01 -0.79
CA ASP A 170 -14.49 16.84 -1.52
C ASP A 170 -13.66 16.60 -2.80
N ASN A 171 -13.38 17.65 -3.56
CA ASN A 171 -12.54 17.56 -4.76
C ASN A 171 -11.09 17.13 -4.48
N LEU A 172 -10.53 17.58 -3.36
CA LEU A 172 -9.18 17.21 -2.93
C LEU A 172 -9.06 15.69 -2.69
N PHE A 173 -10.10 15.07 -2.14
CA PHE A 173 -10.13 13.64 -1.85
C PHE A 173 -10.52 12.81 -3.08
N VAL A 174 -11.37 13.33 -3.97
CA VAL A 174 -11.95 12.56 -5.08
C VAL A 174 -11.12 12.64 -6.37
N PHE A 175 -10.78 13.84 -6.84
CA PHE A 175 -10.21 14.05 -8.18
C PHE A 175 -8.71 14.36 -8.16
N LEU A 176 -8.27 15.12 -7.14
CA LEU A 176 -6.91 15.64 -7.07
C LEU A 176 -5.82 14.69 -6.53
N PRO A 177 -6.07 13.55 -5.84
CA PRO A 177 -4.97 12.78 -5.23
C PRO A 177 -3.86 12.41 -6.21
N PHE A 178 -4.20 11.96 -7.42
CA PHE A 178 -3.18 11.59 -8.42
C PHE A 178 -2.67 12.75 -9.29
N ILE A 179 -3.27 13.94 -9.20
CA ILE A 179 -2.66 15.16 -9.72
C ILE A 179 -1.54 15.59 -8.77
N LEU A 180 -1.83 15.58 -7.45
CA LEU A 180 -0.84 15.85 -6.41
C LEU A 180 0.35 14.88 -6.44
N ARG A 181 0.19 13.67 -7.00
CA ARG A 181 1.29 12.71 -7.26
C ARG A 181 2.51 13.36 -7.91
N GLN A 182 2.33 14.40 -8.73
CA GLN A 182 3.44 15.07 -9.41
C GLN A 182 4.44 15.72 -8.44
N LEU A 183 4.03 16.01 -7.20
CA LEU A 183 4.87 16.59 -6.15
C LEU A 183 5.82 15.57 -5.50
N TRP A 184 5.66 14.28 -5.79
CA TRP A 184 6.51 13.21 -5.26
C TRP A 184 7.44 12.67 -6.36
N PRO A 185 8.66 12.21 -6.01
CA PRO A 185 9.52 11.51 -6.95
C PRO A 185 8.85 10.24 -7.46
N LYS A 186 9.17 9.84 -8.70
CA LYS A 186 8.59 8.65 -9.36
C LYS A 186 9.70 7.63 -9.59
N THR A 187 9.56 6.43 -9.02
CA THR A 187 10.44 5.31 -9.39
C THR A 187 9.98 4.65 -10.68
N SER A 188 10.94 4.06 -11.40
CA SER A 188 10.71 3.49 -12.73
C SER A 188 10.67 1.96 -12.66
N PHE A 189 9.51 1.39 -12.99
CA PHE A 189 9.38 -0.05 -13.26
C PHE A 189 10.21 -0.46 -14.47
N ARG A 190 10.36 0.42 -15.47
CA ARG A 190 11.17 0.19 -16.67
C ARG A 190 12.63 -0.05 -16.27
N ASP A 191 13.17 0.79 -15.41
CA ASP A 191 14.56 0.71 -14.97
C ASP A 191 14.77 -0.55 -14.11
N SER A 192 13.76 -0.96 -13.35
CA SER A 192 13.78 -2.21 -12.57
C SER A 192 13.82 -3.46 -13.46
N ILE A 193 13.30 -3.38 -14.70
CA ILE A 193 13.37 -4.48 -15.69
C ILE A 193 14.73 -4.48 -16.39
N TYR A 194 15.18 -3.34 -16.89
CA TYR A 194 16.39 -3.25 -17.71
C TYR A 194 17.69 -3.29 -16.90
N ASN A 195 17.72 -2.77 -15.66
CA ASN A 195 18.90 -2.86 -14.77
C ASN A 195 19.01 -4.22 -14.06
N SER A 196 18.45 -5.27 -14.65
CA SER A 196 18.37 -6.61 -14.05
C SER A 196 19.74 -7.25 -13.83
N GLU A 197 20.74 -6.95 -14.67
CA GLU A 197 22.02 -7.65 -14.63
C GLU A 197 22.82 -7.37 -13.35
N LYS A 198 22.74 -6.14 -12.83
CA LYS A 198 23.46 -5.74 -11.61
C LYS A 198 22.73 -6.15 -10.32
N THR A 199 21.41 -6.28 -10.39
CA THR A 199 20.55 -6.37 -9.19
C THR A 199 19.86 -7.72 -9.01
N LYS A 200 19.84 -8.58 -10.03
CA LYS A 200 19.13 -9.87 -10.05
C LYS A 200 20.08 -11.03 -10.37
N THR A 201 20.06 -12.08 -9.56
CA THR A 201 20.72 -13.35 -9.94
C THR A 201 20.02 -14.02 -11.13
N ASN A 202 20.75 -14.80 -11.93
CA ASN A 202 20.17 -15.56 -13.05
C ASN A 202 19.02 -16.47 -12.60
N ARG A 203 19.15 -17.10 -11.43
CA ARG A 203 18.11 -17.97 -10.84
C ARG A 203 16.80 -17.24 -10.55
N ASN A 204 16.85 -15.96 -10.20
CA ASN A 204 15.67 -15.19 -9.79
C ASN A 204 15.20 -14.17 -10.86
N ARG A 205 15.93 -14.01 -11.96
CA ARG A 205 15.64 -13.01 -13.00
C ARG A 205 14.24 -13.14 -13.57
N LYS A 206 13.81 -14.35 -13.97
CA LYS A 206 12.47 -14.62 -14.52
C LYS A 206 11.36 -14.31 -13.52
N PHE A 207 11.54 -14.70 -12.25
CA PHE A 207 10.57 -14.44 -11.18
C PHE A 207 10.36 -12.94 -11.00
N PHE A 208 11.43 -12.16 -10.81
CA PHE A 208 11.29 -10.71 -10.61
C PHE A 208 10.80 -9.99 -11.85
N PHE A 209 11.10 -10.47 -13.06
CA PHE A 209 10.54 -9.92 -14.29
C PHE A 209 9.00 -10.03 -14.30
N ILE A 210 8.47 -11.24 -14.06
CA ILE A 210 7.02 -11.48 -14.03
C ILE A 210 6.37 -10.61 -12.97
N VAL A 211 6.91 -10.61 -11.75
CA VAL A 211 6.31 -9.85 -10.65
C VAL A 211 6.38 -8.34 -10.89
N THR A 212 7.47 -7.81 -11.46
CA THR A 212 7.54 -6.38 -11.83
C THR A 212 6.46 -6.01 -12.85
N LEU A 213 6.19 -6.86 -13.83
CA LEU A 213 5.11 -6.62 -14.81
C LEU A 213 3.73 -6.67 -14.16
N MET A 214 3.47 -7.66 -13.30
CA MET A 214 2.22 -7.78 -12.56
C MET A 214 1.98 -6.55 -11.69
N THR A 215 2.98 -6.11 -10.92
CA THR A 215 2.84 -4.92 -10.08
C THR A 215 2.64 -3.66 -10.90
N LYS A 216 3.32 -3.51 -12.04
CA LYS A 216 3.11 -2.37 -12.94
C LYS A 216 1.66 -2.32 -13.45
N PHE A 217 1.12 -3.45 -13.90
CA PHE A 217 -0.28 -3.53 -14.35
C PHE A 217 -1.24 -3.20 -13.21
N PHE A 218 -1.05 -3.84 -12.05
CA PHE A 218 -1.86 -3.58 -10.87
C PHE A 218 -1.79 -2.12 -10.44
N TYR A 219 -0.63 -1.47 -10.51
CA TYR A 219 -0.47 -0.07 -10.12
C TYR A 219 -1.35 0.87 -10.95
N VAL A 220 -1.36 0.68 -12.28
CA VAL A 220 -2.22 1.46 -13.18
C VAL A 220 -3.68 1.17 -12.92
N TRP A 221 -4.03 -0.11 -12.78
CA TRP A 221 -5.40 -0.53 -12.52
C TRP A 221 -5.91 -0.01 -11.16
N ALA A 222 -5.14 -0.15 -10.09
CA ALA A 222 -5.46 0.30 -8.73
C ALA A 222 -5.69 1.81 -8.68
N LYS A 223 -4.85 2.61 -9.35
CA LYS A 223 -5.07 4.05 -9.47
C LYS A 223 -6.49 4.39 -9.96
N HIS A 224 -6.98 3.66 -10.95
CA HIS A 224 -8.26 3.94 -11.58
C HIS A 224 -9.43 3.32 -10.83
N TYR A 225 -9.36 2.02 -10.52
CA TYR A 225 -10.48 1.30 -9.94
C TYR A 225 -10.50 1.29 -8.41
N ILE A 226 -9.36 1.34 -7.72
CA ILE A 226 -9.32 1.51 -6.25
C ILE A 226 -9.39 2.99 -5.89
N GLY A 227 -8.63 3.82 -6.62
CA GLY A 227 -8.60 5.26 -6.39
C GLY A 227 -9.86 5.94 -6.90
N TYR A 228 -9.93 6.17 -8.22
CA TYR A 228 -10.97 7.00 -8.80
C TYR A 228 -12.39 6.40 -8.70
N PHE A 229 -12.59 5.15 -9.12
CA PHE A 229 -13.92 4.54 -9.15
C PHE A 229 -14.59 4.52 -7.77
N LEU A 230 -13.91 4.00 -6.75
CA LEU A 230 -14.45 3.97 -5.40
C LEU A 230 -14.72 5.37 -4.87
N ASN A 231 -13.78 6.31 -5.06
CA ASN A 231 -14.02 7.70 -4.69
C ASN A 231 -15.26 8.29 -5.38
N TYR A 232 -15.50 7.99 -6.65
CA TYR A 232 -16.71 8.44 -7.35
C TYR A 232 -17.99 7.78 -6.81
N VAL A 233 -17.94 6.48 -6.51
CA VAL A 233 -19.06 5.76 -5.89
C VAL A 233 -19.42 6.40 -4.56
N ARG A 234 -18.43 6.72 -3.72
CA ARG A 234 -18.68 7.40 -2.44
C ARG A 234 -19.11 8.86 -2.63
N PHE A 235 -18.52 9.59 -3.58
CA PHE A 235 -18.88 10.98 -3.90
C PHE A 235 -20.36 11.15 -4.26
N PHE A 236 -20.94 10.18 -4.97
CA PHE A 236 -22.37 10.11 -5.30
C PHE A 236 -23.19 9.31 -4.30
N ASN A 237 -22.57 8.80 -3.22
CA ASN A 237 -23.19 7.94 -2.21
C ASN A 237 -23.95 6.73 -2.79
N ARG A 238 -23.32 6.03 -3.75
CA ARG A 238 -23.91 4.88 -4.48
C ARG A 238 -23.43 3.52 -3.99
N ALA A 239 -22.84 3.46 -2.81
CA ALA A 239 -22.50 2.21 -2.13
C ALA A 239 -23.49 1.94 -1.01
N ASP A 240 -24.04 0.73 -0.96
CA ASP A 240 -24.80 0.26 0.19
C ASP A 240 -23.87 -0.19 1.34
N SER A 241 -24.45 -0.66 2.44
CA SER A 241 -23.71 -1.09 3.63
C SER A 241 -22.87 -2.36 3.41
N GLU A 242 -23.35 -3.31 2.61
CA GLU A 242 -22.63 -4.55 2.26
C GLU A 242 -21.43 -4.26 1.37
N GLN A 243 -21.62 -3.41 0.38
CA GLN A 243 -20.58 -2.90 -0.51
C GLN A 243 -19.52 -2.13 0.28
N THR A 244 -19.94 -1.27 1.23
CA THR A 244 -19.04 -0.54 2.11
C THR A 244 -18.24 -1.49 3.01
N TYR A 245 -18.85 -2.57 3.51
CA TYR A 245 -18.15 -3.63 4.24
C TYR A 245 -17.00 -4.22 3.44
N HIS A 246 -17.21 -4.55 2.17
CA HIS A 246 -16.15 -5.08 1.31
C HIS A 246 -15.12 -4.03 0.86
N ILE A 247 -15.51 -2.77 0.74
CA ILE A 247 -14.55 -1.67 0.52
C ILE A 247 -13.62 -1.51 1.74
N HIS A 248 -14.14 -1.61 2.96
CA HIS A 248 -13.29 -1.62 4.15
C HIS A 248 -12.32 -2.81 4.18
N LEU A 249 -12.73 -4.00 3.72
CA LEU A 249 -11.80 -5.14 3.56
C LEU A 249 -10.65 -4.80 2.63
N LEU A 250 -10.97 -4.18 1.49
CA LEU A 250 -9.99 -3.75 0.50
C LEU A 250 -9.02 -2.73 1.11
N LEU A 251 -9.51 -1.79 1.93
CA LEU A 251 -8.69 -0.80 2.62
C LEU A 251 -7.77 -1.43 3.67
N VAL A 252 -8.24 -2.44 4.41
CA VAL A 252 -7.41 -3.25 5.32
C VAL A 252 -6.30 -3.94 4.54
N PHE A 253 -6.58 -4.62 3.43
CA PHE A 253 -5.52 -5.25 2.64
C PHE A 253 -4.58 -4.23 1.96
N SER A 254 -5.08 -3.05 1.61
CA SER A 254 -4.27 -1.95 1.07
C SER A 254 -3.29 -1.40 2.11
N ALA A 255 -3.65 -1.41 3.40
CA ALA A 255 -2.76 -1.08 4.51
C ALA A 255 -1.56 -2.04 4.58
N PHE A 256 -1.83 -3.35 4.43
CA PHE A 256 -0.76 -4.33 4.31
C PHE A 256 0.16 -4.02 3.12
N ALA A 257 -0.40 -3.85 1.92
CA ALA A 257 0.36 -3.66 0.69
C ALA A 257 1.26 -2.40 0.72
N THR A 258 0.79 -1.32 1.34
CA THR A 258 1.48 -0.03 1.34
C THR A 258 2.62 0.05 2.35
N THR A 259 2.43 -0.50 3.54
CA THR A 259 3.35 -0.23 4.66
C THR A 259 4.11 -1.48 5.11
N ILE A 260 3.43 -2.62 5.15
CA ILE A 260 4.05 -3.90 5.57
C ILE A 260 5.02 -4.40 4.49
N SER A 261 4.79 -4.06 3.21
CA SER A 261 5.72 -4.37 2.13
C SER A 261 7.12 -3.79 2.36
N ILE A 262 7.24 -2.55 2.84
CA ILE A 262 8.53 -1.93 3.21
C ILE A 262 9.19 -2.68 4.37
N PHE A 263 8.40 -3.10 5.35
CA PHE A 263 8.90 -3.89 6.47
C PHE A 263 9.45 -5.24 5.99
N LEU A 264 8.73 -5.94 5.09
CA LEU A 264 9.19 -7.19 4.47
C LEU A 264 10.49 -7.00 3.68
N HIS A 265 10.68 -5.85 3.03
CA HIS A 265 11.96 -5.55 2.38
C HIS A 265 13.07 -5.33 3.39
N THR A 266 12.80 -4.66 4.51
CA THR A 266 13.79 -4.47 5.58
C THR A 266 14.22 -5.82 6.17
N LEU A 267 13.27 -6.74 6.39
CA LEU A 267 13.58 -8.12 6.81
C LEU A 267 14.43 -8.86 5.78
N LYS A 268 14.10 -8.69 4.48
CA LYS A 268 14.90 -9.23 3.37
C LYS A 268 16.32 -8.70 3.38
N PHE A 269 16.47 -7.38 3.50
CA PHE A 269 17.78 -6.72 3.50
C PHE A 269 18.64 -7.15 4.69
N LYS A 270 18.04 -7.34 5.88
CA LYS A 270 18.73 -7.86 7.06
C LYS A 270 19.03 -9.37 6.98
N GLY A 271 18.59 -10.06 5.93
CA GLY A 271 18.81 -11.50 5.77
C GLY A 271 17.91 -12.38 6.62
N TYR A 272 16.92 -11.83 7.33
CA TYR A 272 15.96 -12.62 8.12
C TYR A 272 14.97 -13.39 7.25
N LEU A 273 14.79 -12.96 6.00
CA LEU A 273 13.77 -13.50 5.13
C LEU A 273 14.29 -13.57 3.69
N GLY A 274 14.16 -14.72 3.05
CA GLY A 274 14.63 -14.90 1.68
C GLY A 274 13.92 -13.97 0.69
N PRO A 275 14.58 -13.54 -0.40
CA PRO A 275 14.01 -12.56 -1.34
C PRO A 275 12.72 -13.05 -2.01
N LYS A 276 12.62 -14.34 -2.34
CA LYS A 276 11.40 -14.95 -2.90
C LYS A 276 10.27 -15.00 -1.89
N LEU A 277 10.56 -15.46 -0.67
CA LEU A 277 9.55 -15.56 0.39
C LEU A 277 9.00 -14.18 0.76
N SER A 278 9.88 -13.17 0.86
CA SER A 278 9.50 -11.76 1.13
C SER A 278 8.50 -11.27 0.09
N PHE A 279 8.81 -11.55 -1.18
CA PHE A 279 7.92 -11.19 -2.28
C PHE A 279 6.64 -12.00 -2.32
N MET A 280 6.67 -13.30 -2.01
CA MET A 280 5.47 -14.12 -1.97
C MET A 280 4.51 -13.63 -0.89
N ILE A 281 5.02 -13.30 0.30
CA ILE A 281 4.21 -12.70 1.38
C ILE A 281 3.62 -11.36 0.90
N TYR A 282 4.39 -10.55 0.17
CA TYR A 282 3.85 -9.35 -0.46
C TYR A 282 2.78 -9.67 -1.52
N MET A 283 2.94 -10.73 -2.31
CA MET A 283 1.95 -11.15 -3.31
C MET A 283 0.62 -11.60 -2.68
N VAL A 284 0.63 -12.10 -1.43
CA VAL A 284 -0.60 -12.42 -0.69
C VAL A 284 -1.51 -11.20 -0.58
N SER A 285 -0.96 -9.99 -0.41
CA SER A 285 -1.82 -8.79 -0.33
C SER A 285 -2.51 -8.48 -1.65
N TYR A 286 -1.87 -8.72 -2.79
CA TYR A 286 -2.51 -8.55 -4.09
C TYR A 286 -3.61 -9.58 -4.33
N LEU A 287 -3.39 -10.83 -3.93
CA LEU A 287 -4.42 -11.87 -3.98
C LEU A 287 -5.62 -11.50 -3.10
N ALA A 288 -5.33 -11.00 -1.90
CA ALA A 288 -6.36 -10.52 -0.98
C ALA A 288 -7.14 -9.32 -1.54
N THR A 289 -6.44 -8.35 -2.15
CA THR A 289 -7.08 -7.25 -2.89
C THR A 289 -7.94 -7.76 -4.04
N PHE A 290 -7.44 -8.71 -4.83
CA PHE A 290 -8.21 -9.30 -5.93
C PHE A 290 -9.47 -10.01 -5.43
N TYR A 291 -9.36 -10.74 -4.32
CA TYR A 291 -10.50 -11.35 -3.64
C TYR A 291 -11.52 -10.28 -3.23
N SER A 292 -11.10 -9.19 -2.58
CA SER A 292 -12.00 -8.08 -2.23
C SER A 292 -12.70 -7.50 -3.46
N PHE A 293 -12.01 -7.41 -4.59
CA PHE A 293 -12.59 -6.95 -5.86
C PHE A 293 -13.66 -7.86 -6.43
N ILE A 294 -13.48 -9.17 -6.31
CA ILE A 294 -14.51 -10.13 -6.70
C ILE A 294 -15.77 -9.92 -5.85
N GLN A 295 -15.62 -9.61 -4.56
CA GLN A 295 -16.76 -9.35 -3.67
C GLN A 295 -17.49 -8.05 -4.02
N ILE A 296 -16.77 -7.00 -4.42
CA ILE A 296 -17.39 -5.73 -4.88
C ILE A 296 -17.76 -5.72 -6.37
N ARG A 297 -17.83 -6.88 -7.05
CA ARG A 297 -18.12 -6.93 -8.49
C ARG A 297 -19.47 -6.30 -8.87
N SER A 298 -20.47 -6.43 -7.98
CA SER A 298 -21.81 -5.86 -8.16
C SER A 298 -21.77 -4.33 -8.28
N ILE A 299 -20.86 -3.66 -7.55
CA ILE A 299 -20.71 -2.20 -7.59
C ILE A 299 -20.40 -1.72 -9.00
N PHE A 300 -19.54 -2.42 -9.74
CA PHE A 300 -19.16 -2.05 -11.11
C PHE A 300 -20.32 -2.21 -12.09
N ILE A 301 -21.15 -3.23 -11.91
CA ILE A 301 -22.30 -3.50 -12.78
C ILE A 301 -23.40 -2.47 -12.52
N ILE A 302 -23.70 -2.19 -11.24
CA ILE A 302 -24.70 -1.19 -10.83
C ILE A 302 -24.26 0.22 -11.26
N ASN A 303 -22.96 0.52 -11.17
CA ASN A 303 -22.37 1.80 -11.54
C ASN A 303 -21.57 1.69 -12.86
N ILE A 304 -22.19 1.13 -13.89
CA ILE A 304 -21.54 0.92 -15.19
C ILE A 304 -21.10 2.24 -15.84
N ASP A 305 -21.85 3.32 -15.60
CA ASP A 305 -21.52 4.69 -15.98
C ASP A 305 -20.17 5.13 -15.42
N LEU A 306 -19.97 5.03 -14.09
CA LEU A 306 -18.71 5.35 -13.43
C LEU A 306 -17.58 4.42 -13.89
N THR A 307 -17.89 3.15 -14.12
CA THR A 307 -16.94 2.16 -14.65
C THR A 307 -16.40 2.57 -16.02
N ILE A 308 -17.27 3.06 -16.92
CA ILE A 308 -16.88 3.55 -18.25
C ILE A 308 -16.00 4.80 -18.13
N TYR A 309 -16.38 5.78 -17.30
CA TYR A 309 -15.57 6.98 -17.10
C TYR A 309 -14.16 6.64 -16.57
N VAL A 310 -14.06 5.69 -15.66
CA VAL A 310 -12.79 5.23 -15.10
C VAL A 310 -11.97 4.45 -16.14
N PHE A 311 -12.62 3.64 -16.97
CA PHE A 311 -11.97 2.92 -18.06
C PHE A 311 -11.37 3.87 -19.11
N ILE A 312 -12.10 4.91 -19.52
CA ILE A 312 -11.57 5.98 -20.39
C ILE A 312 -10.35 6.63 -19.72
N GLY A 313 -10.43 6.94 -18.43
CA GLY A 313 -9.31 7.46 -17.65
C GLY A 313 -8.08 6.54 -17.67
N LEU A 314 -8.30 5.23 -17.58
CA LEU A 314 -7.25 4.19 -17.66
C LEU A 314 -6.58 4.18 -19.03
N VAL A 315 -7.34 4.25 -20.11
CA VAL A 315 -6.80 4.34 -21.48
C VAL A 315 -6.00 5.64 -21.65
N LEU A 316 -6.56 6.76 -21.21
CA LEU A 316 -5.91 8.07 -21.29
C LEU A 316 -4.70 8.21 -20.38
N ASN A 317 -4.51 7.36 -19.36
CA ASN A 317 -3.33 7.35 -18.49
C ASN A 317 -2.01 7.14 -19.25
N PHE A 318 -2.06 6.57 -20.45
CA PHE A 318 -0.90 6.40 -21.32
C PHE A 318 -0.68 7.61 -22.26
N THR A 319 -1.45 8.68 -22.09
CA THR A 319 -1.40 9.91 -22.89
C THR A 319 -1.16 11.14 -22.01
N LYS A 320 -0.85 12.29 -22.62
CA LYS A 320 -0.73 13.58 -21.91
C LYS A 320 -2.06 14.17 -21.43
N TYR A 321 -3.20 13.63 -21.90
CA TYR A 321 -4.53 14.20 -21.67
C TYR A 321 -5.20 13.73 -20.38
N GLN A 322 -4.58 12.83 -19.61
CA GLN A 322 -5.18 12.27 -18.40
C GLN A 322 -5.59 13.35 -17.38
N HIS A 323 -4.75 14.35 -17.15
CA HIS A 323 -5.06 15.40 -16.16
C HIS A 323 -6.19 16.31 -16.63
N ALA A 324 -6.23 16.66 -17.92
CA ALA A 324 -7.33 17.42 -18.49
C ALA A 324 -8.66 16.65 -18.37
N TYR A 325 -8.65 15.34 -18.66
CA TYR A 325 -9.80 14.48 -18.49
C TYR A 325 -10.32 14.45 -17.04
N GLN A 326 -9.41 14.38 -16.06
CA GLN A 326 -9.78 14.40 -14.64
C GLN A 326 -10.39 15.74 -14.21
N ILE A 327 -9.89 16.87 -14.74
CA ILE A 327 -10.48 18.19 -14.51
C ILE A 327 -11.88 18.28 -15.14
N ILE A 328 -12.06 17.75 -16.34
CA ILE A 328 -13.38 17.69 -17.00
C ILE A 328 -14.36 16.86 -16.16
N LEU A 329 -13.97 15.67 -15.70
CA LEU A 329 -14.82 14.86 -14.81
C LEU A 329 -15.15 15.59 -13.51
N MET A 330 -14.17 16.28 -12.90
CA MET A 330 -14.39 17.09 -11.71
C MET A 330 -15.47 18.14 -11.95
N ILE A 331 -15.41 18.89 -13.06
CA ILE A 331 -16.42 19.90 -13.40
C ILE A 331 -17.79 19.22 -13.59
N LEU A 332 -17.87 18.21 -14.46
CA LEU A 332 -19.12 17.54 -14.80
C LEU A 332 -19.79 16.89 -13.57
N PHE A 333 -19.01 16.21 -12.72
CA PHE A 333 -19.54 15.50 -11.56
C PHE A 333 -20.00 16.46 -10.47
N ASN A 334 -19.29 17.58 -10.24
CA ASN A 334 -19.76 18.62 -9.34
C ASN A 334 -21.02 19.29 -9.87
N SER A 335 -21.04 19.66 -11.15
CA SER A 335 -22.22 20.30 -11.73
C SER A 335 -23.43 19.36 -11.72
N TYR A 336 -23.24 18.05 -11.79
CA TYR A 336 -24.29 17.05 -11.58
C TYR A 336 -24.71 16.95 -10.11
N LYS A 337 -23.78 16.76 -9.17
CA LYS A 337 -24.05 16.61 -7.73
C LYS A 337 -24.78 17.82 -7.14
N TYR A 338 -24.43 19.03 -7.58
CA TYR A 338 -25.00 20.29 -7.08
C TYR A 338 -26.11 20.86 -8.00
N ASN A 339 -26.64 20.07 -8.94
CA ASN A 339 -27.72 20.47 -9.85
C ASN A 339 -27.45 21.78 -10.63
N MET A 340 -26.19 22.05 -10.99
CA MET A 340 -25.79 23.22 -11.77
C MET A 340 -25.86 22.97 -13.29
N LEU A 341 -26.02 21.71 -13.73
CA LEU A 341 -26.17 21.38 -15.15
C LEU A 341 -27.60 21.66 -15.62
N SER A 342 -27.72 22.16 -16.85
CA SER A 342 -29.00 22.18 -17.54
C SER A 342 -29.53 20.75 -17.70
N SER A 343 -30.86 20.61 -17.69
CA SER A 343 -31.55 19.34 -17.86
C SER A 343 -31.11 18.61 -19.13
N ASP A 344 -30.77 19.34 -20.19
CA ASP A 344 -30.32 18.76 -21.45
C ASP A 344 -28.91 18.17 -21.39
N ILE A 345 -27.96 18.80 -20.70
CA ILE A 345 -26.60 18.25 -20.56
C ILE A 345 -26.62 17.00 -19.65
N SER A 346 -27.48 16.99 -18.62
CA SER A 346 -27.59 15.85 -17.70
C SER A 346 -27.97 14.54 -18.40
N LYS A 347 -28.73 14.60 -19.51
CA LYS A 347 -29.12 13.43 -20.31
C LYS A 347 -27.93 12.74 -20.98
N TYR A 348 -26.88 13.50 -21.32
CA TYR A 348 -25.69 12.97 -21.99
C TYR A 348 -24.65 12.39 -21.03
N LEU A 349 -24.77 12.64 -19.72
CA LEU A 349 -23.82 12.10 -18.74
C LEU A 349 -24.07 10.62 -18.42
N PHE A 350 -25.15 10.02 -18.92
CA PHE A 350 -25.56 8.64 -18.60
C PHE A 350 -25.63 8.34 -17.09
N LEU A 351 -25.67 9.39 -16.24
CA LEU A 351 -25.78 9.25 -14.79
C LEU A 351 -27.28 9.12 -14.46
N PRO A 352 -27.74 7.98 -13.89
CA PRO A 352 -29.14 7.84 -13.50
C PRO A 352 -29.47 8.92 -12.47
N LYS A 353 -30.62 9.60 -12.64
CA LYS A 353 -31.10 10.60 -11.66
C LYS A 353 -31.00 9.98 -10.28
N VAL A 354 -30.22 10.60 -9.40
CA VAL A 354 -30.09 10.15 -8.01
C VAL A 354 -31.49 10.19 -7.41
N GLY A 355 -32.11 9.02 -7.28
CA GLY A 355 -33.28 8.86 -6.44
C GLY A 355 -32.81 9.13 -5.03
N ILE A 356 -33.03 10.35 -4.55
CA ILE A 356 -32.68 10.77 -3.19
C ILE A 356 -33.58 9.95 -2.26
N GLN A 357 -33.09 8.81 -1.79
CA GLN A 357 -33.45 8.33 -0.46
C GLN A 357 -32.15 8.11 0.31
N PRO A 358 -31.68 9.11 1.06
CA PRO A 358 -30.66 8.89 2.06
C PRO A 358 -31.27 8.00 3.14
N THR A 359 -30.98 6.70 3.08
CA THR A 359 -31.10 5.82 4.24
C THR A 359 -29.85 6.06 5.10
N TYR A 360 -29.94 6.99 6.04
CA TYR A 360 -29.02 7.06 7.17
C TYR A 360 -29.71 6.56 8.42
#